data_AF-A0A7D3W1M8-F1
#
_entry.id   AF-A0A7D3W1M8-F1
#
_cell.length_a   1.000
_cell.length_b   1.000
_cell.length_c   1.000
_cell.angle_alpha   90.00
_cell.angle_beta   90.00
_cell.angle_gamma   90.00
#
_symmetry.space_group_name_H-M   'P 1'
#
loop_
_entity.id
_entity.type
_entity.pdbx_description
1 polymer ?
#
loop_
_entity_poly.entity_id
_entity_poly.type
_entity_poly.pdbx_seq_one_letter_code
_entity_poly.pdbx_strand_id
1 'polypeptide(L)'
;MEDKLSKRKRLGAKGLAVAAVGGLGLSMFGIVGAGPAFADPVHQSLNFHCTFPLIGSQPLAIDIDSDFPSTIKVGELSPPFHIKATAHITAAITNGLHAVKATTLEGTASADSTVSVPEDPNLAVSTDVVIAKTDIPAAAGATWDLVSEGDAPQLTFTEAGPGKITIDGLTQHIDPKKADGTEVWAGGKDVKCTKDPGQTDPFASFTITDGTPTPTPTPTPTPTPTPTPTPTPTPTPTPTPTPTPTP
;
A
#
# COMPACT_ATOMS: atom_id res chain seq x y z
N MET A 1 58.18 -20.58 -17.49
CA MET A 1 59.40 -19.77 -17.33
C MET A 1 59.01 -18.53 -16.55
N GLU A 2 59.58 -18.39 -15.34
CA GLU A 2 60.02 -17.12 -14.69
C GLU A 2 58.97 -15.99 -14.62
N ASP A 3 58.34 -15.64 -13.50
CA ASP A 3 58.83 -15.41 -12.11
C ASP A 3 60.03 -14.46 -11.99
N LYS A 4 59.74 -13.17 -11.73
CA LYS A 4 60.68 -12.18 -11.15
C LYS A 4 60.00 -11.17 -10.21
N LEU A 5 59.84 -11.62 -8.96
CA LEU A 5 60.23 -10.93 -7.73
C LEU A 5 60.89 -9.51 -7.82
N SER A 6 60.37 -8.51 -7.08
CA SER A 6 61.11 -7.59 -6.15
C SER A 6 60.31 -6.28 -5.90
N LYS A 7 59.71 -5.94 -4.74
CA LYS A 7 60.18 -5.83 -3.34
C LYS A 7 61.02 -4.55 -3.04
N ARG A 8 60.44 -3.55 -2.33
CA ARG A 8 60.94 -2.93 -1.04
C ARG A 8 60.42 -1.51 -0.71
N LYS A 9 59.92 -1.33 0.54
CA LYS A 9 60.16 -0.21 1.52
C LYS A 9 59.74 1.24 1.10
N ARG A 10 59.55 2.31 1.91
CA ARG A 10 59.45 2.68 3.38
C ARG A 10 58.98 4.18 3.45
N LEU A 11 58.61 4.87 4.55
CA LEU A 11 58.35 4.62 5.99
C LEU A 11 57.57 5.83 6.60
N GLY A 12 56.61 5.62 7.51
CA GLY A 12 56.20 6.63 8.52
C GLY A 12 55.03 7.58 8.16
N ALA A 13 54.40 8.28 9.11
CA ALA A 13 54.54 8.22 10.57
C ALA A 13 53.30 8.77 11.33
N LYS A 14 53.04 8.16 12.50
CA LYS A 14 52.39 8.67 13.73
C LYS A 14 51.55 9.97 13.68
N GLY A 15 50.32 9.87 14.15
CA GLY A 15 49.57 10.95 14.82
C GLY A 15 48.68 10.36 15.91
N LEU A 16 49.04 10.54 17.19
CA LEU A 16 48.28 10.06 18.35
C LEU A 16 47.89 11.26 19.20
N ALA A 17 46.61 11.41 19.52
CA ALA A 17 46.13 12.36 20.52
C ALA A 17 45.00 11.73 21.32
N VAL A 18 45.25 11.54 22.62
CA VAL A 18 44.27 11.10 23.62
C VAL A 18 44.14 12.21 24.65
N ALA A 19 42.92 12.61 24.97
CA ALA A 19 42.58 13.25 26.23
C ALA A 19 41.13 12.88 26.58
N ALA A 20 40.94 12.38 27.81
CA ALA A 20 39.64 11.95 28.34
C ALA A 20 39.15 12.93 29.43
N VAL A 21 38.17 12.48 30.23
CA VAL A 21 37.42 13.21 31.28
C VAL A 21 36.24 14.00 30.67
N GLY A 22 34.99 13.83 31.13
CA GLY A 22 34.44 12.97 32.18
C GLY A 22 33.15 13.59 32.71
N GLY A 23 32.07 12.82 32.86
CA GLY A 23 30.77 13.37 33.26
C GLY A 23 29.76 12.30 33.64
N LEU A 24 29.16 12.44 34.81
CA LEU A 24 28.21 11.50 35.40
C LEU A 24 26.79 11.68 34.81
N GLY A 25 26.13 10.54 34.60
CA GLY A 25 24.68 10.31 34.76
C GLY A 25 23.68 11.37 34.31
N LEU A 26 22.83 10.98 33.37
CA LEU A 26 21.37 11.07 33.53
C LEU A 26 20.68 10.10 32.57
N SER A 27 19.81 9.25 33.12
CA SER A 27 18.98 8.34 32.35
C SER A 27 17.87 9.12 31.64
N MET A 28 18.08 9.49 30.38
CA MET A 28 16.94 9.78 29.50
C MET A 28 16.40 8.46 28.96
N PHE A 29 15.18 8.14 29.35
CA PHE A 29 14.33 7.27 28.55
C PHE A 29 14.26 7.89 27.15
N GLY A 30 14.90 7.24 26.18
CA GLY A 30 14.63 7.50 24.78
C GLY A 30 13.18 7.10 24.53
N ILE A 31 12.27 8.07 24.55
CA ILE A 31 10.98 7.92 23.90
C ILE A 31 11.32 7.74 22.42
N VAL A 32 11.36 6.49 21.98
CA VAL A 32 11.30 6.16 20.57
C VAL A 32 9.91 6.64 20.15
N GLY A 33 9.85 7.87 19.68
CA GLY A 33 8.66 8.36 19.01
C GLY A 33 8.42 7.40 17.86
N ALA A 34 7.27 6.74 17.89
CA ALA A 34 6.72 6.14 16.69
C ALA A 34 6.55 7.30 15.70
N GLY A 35 7.52 7.46 14.80
CA GLY A 35 7.31 8.27 13.60
C GLY A 35 6.08 7.73 12.89
N PRO A 36 5.39 8.54 12.07
CA PRO A 36 4.36 8.00 11.21
C PRO A 36 4.96 6.81 10.46
N ALA A 37 4.24 5.68 10.46
CA ALA A 37 4.55 4.58 9.57
C ALA A 37 4.24 5.05 8.14
N PHE A 38 5.13 5.86 7.59
CA PHE A 38 5.16 6.11 6.16
C PHE A 38 5.39 4.76 5.50
N ALA A 39 4.48 4.38 4.60
CA ALA A 39 4.73 3.28 3.69
C ALA A 39 6.05 3.58 2.97
N ASP A 40 7.00 2.65 2.98
CA ASP A 40 8.12 2.71 2.05
C ASP A 40 7.51 2.44 0.67
N PRO A 41 7.51 3.42 -0.25
CA PRO A 41 6.83 3.27 -1.52
C PRO A 41 7.49 2.15 -2.31
N VAL A 42 6.69 1.15 -2.69
CA VAL A 42 7.18 0.00 -3.45
C VAL A 42 7.34 0.44 -4.89
N HIS A 43 8.59 0.68 -5.28
CA HIS A 43 9.00 0.92 -6.66
C HIS A 43 9.73 -0.33 -7.16
N GLN A 44 9.05 -1.17 -7.95
CA GLN A 44 9.64 -2.38 -8.52
C GLN A 44 9.36 -2.51 -10.02
N SER A 45 10.40 -2.84 -10.78
CA SER A 45 10.31 -3.15 -12.20
C SER A 45 10.16 -4.65 -12.39
N LEU A 46 9.09 -5.06 -13.10
CA LEU A 46 8.81 -6.45 -13.43
C LEU A 46 8.77 -6.65 -14.96
N ASN A 47 9.40 -7.73 -15.41
CA ASN A 47 9.51 -8.13 -16.80
C ASN A 47 8.59 -9.33 -17.07
N PHE A 48 7.87 -9.27 -18.18
CA PHE A 48 6.94 -10.29 -18.61
C PHE A 48 7.12 -10.59 -20.09
N HIS A 49 6.76 -11.81 -20.49
CA HIS A 49 6.47 -12.14 -21.88
C HIS A 49 4.95 -12.23 -22.08
N CYS A 50 4.42 -11.29 -22.86
CA CYS A 50 3.00 -11.13 -23.17
C CYS A 50 2.67 -11.71 -24.55
N THR A 51 1.71 -12.63 -24.60
CA THR A 51 1.30 -13.29 -25.86
C THR A 51 0.15 -12.52 -26.51
N PHE A 52 0.49 -11.70 -27.50
CA PHE A 52 -0.46 -10.92 -28.29
C PHE A 52 -1.04 -11.74 -29.46
N PRO A 53 -2.34 -11.61 -29.79
CA PRO A 53 -3.01 -12.43 -30.81
C PRO A 53 -2.39 -12.44 -32.22
N LEU A 54 -1.65 -11.39 -32.61
CA LEU A 54 -1.12 -11.24 -33.98
C LEU A 54 0.41 -11.19 -34.06
N ILE A 55 1.09 -10.71 -33.02
CA ILE A 55 2.55 -10.57 -32.97
C ILE A 55 3.22 -11.60 -32.05
N GLY A 56 2.45 -12.54 -31.48
CA GLY A 56 2.94 -13.60 -30.62
C GLY A 56 3.48 -13.08 -29.29
N SER A 57 4.42 -13.84 -28.71
CA SER A 57 5.09 -13.47 -27.45
C SER A 57 6.01 -12.26 -27.65
N GLN A 58 5.83 -11.23 -26.84
CA GLN A 58 6.62 -10.00 -26.83
C GLN A 58 7.05 -9.66 -25.40
N PRO A 59 8.29 -9.17 -25.19
CA PRO A 59 8.72 -8.70 -23.88
C PRO A 59 8.00 -7.39 -23.53
N LEU A 60 7.62 -7.27 -22.26
CA LEU A 60 7.02 -6.08 -21.65
C LEU A 60 7.63 -5.86 -20.27
N ALA A 61 8.33 -4.74 -20.09
CA ALA A 61 8.76 -4.27 -18.78
C ALA A 61 7.66 -3.35 -18.20
N ILE A 62 7.39 -3.50 -16.91
CA ILE A 62 6.38 -2.74 -16.18
C ILE A 62 7.01 -2.23 -14.88
N ASP A 63 7.13 -0.92 -14.75
CA ASP A 63 7.47 -0.27 -13.49
C ASP A 63 6.19 -0.09 -12.66
N ILE A 64 6.18 -0.61 -11.43
CA ILE A 64 5.04 -0.54 -10.52
C ILE A 64 5.41 0.38 -9.35
N ASP A 65 4.65 1.45 -9.19
CA ASP A 65 4.66 2.37 -8.06
C ASP A 65 3.44 2.07 -7.16
N SER A 66 3.65 1.85 -5.86
CA SER A 66 2.55 1.63 -4.93
C SER A 66 2.82 2.05 -3.48
N ASP A 67 1.81 2.67 -2.85
CA ASP A 67 1.80 3.10 -1.44
C ASP A 67 1.49 1.93 -0.48
N PHE A 68 2.15 0.80 -0.68
CA PHE A 68 1.82 -0.47 -0.01
C PHE A 68 2.06 -0.42 1.52
N PRO A 69 1.08 -0.77 2.37
CA PRO A 69 1.23 -0.69 3.81
C PRO A 69 2.17 -1.77 4.37
N SER A 70 3.24 -1.34 5.06
CA SER A 70 4.19 -2.25 5.72
C SER A 70 3.60 -3.00 6.92
N THR A 71 2.48 -2.54 7.48
CA THR A 71 1.78 -3.16 8.61
C THR A 71 0.27 -3.19 8.42
N ILE A 72 -0.35 -4.32 8.77
CA ILE A 72 -1.81 -4.50 8.82
C ILE A 72 -2.16 -5.03 10.22
N LYS A 73 -3.35 -4.75 10.76
CA LYS A 73 -3.77 -5.28 12.07
C LYS A 73 -4.72 -6.47 11.91
N VAL A 74 -4.59 -7.45 12.81
CA VAL A 74 -5.57 -8.54 12.94
C VAL A 74 -6.97 -7.95 13.15
N GLY A 75 -7.95 -8.42 12.37
CA GLY A 75 -9.35 -8.03 12.46
C GLY A 75 -9.72 -6.66 11.87
N GLU A 76 -8.75 -5.87 11.37
CA GLU A 76 -9.01 -4.65 10.62
C GLU A 76 -8.90 -4.91 9.10
N LEU A 77 -9.63 -4.15 8.29
CA LEU A 77 -9.41 -4.10 6.84
C LEU A 77 -8.03 -3.49 6.56
N SER A 78 -7.28 -4.07 5.63
CA SER A 78 -6.04 -3.49 5.16
C SER A 78 -6.28 -2.08 4.62
N PRO A 79 -5.35 -1.13 4.85
CA PRO A 79 -5.44 0.19 4.21
C PRO A 79 -5.64 0.02 2.70
N PRO A 80 -6.52 0.83 2.07
CA PRO A 80 -6.58 0.88 0.62
C PRO A 80 -5.25 1.45 0.14
N PHE A 81 -4.64 0.83 -0.86
CA PHE A 81 -3.41 1.32 -1.45
C PHE A 81 -3.57 1.40 -2.96
N HIS A 82 -3.07 2.51 -3.51
CA HIS A 82 -3.12 2.78 -4.93
C HIS A 82 -1.99 2.05 -5.64
N ILE A 83 -2.26 1.56 -6.85
CA ILE A 83 -1.28 0.96 -7.73
C ILE A 83 -1.27 1.75 -9.02
N LYS A 84 -0.08 2.24 -9.38
CA LYS A 84 0.21 2.79 -10.69
C LYS A 84 1.23 1.89 -11.37
N ALA A 85 0.85 1.31 -12.50
CA ALA A 85 1.71 0.50 -13.33
C ALA A 85 2.02 1.23 -14.63
N THR A 86 3.30 1.36 -14.96
CA THR A 86 3.82 2.01 -16.16
C THR A 86 4.45 0.95 -17.06
N ALA A 87 3.74 0.56 -18.12
CA ALA A 87 4.18 -0.45 -19.07
C ALA A 87 4.96 0.17 -20.22
N HIS A 88 6.21 -0.25 -20.43
CA HIS A 88 7.09 0.25 -21.47
C HIS A 88 6.79 -0.43 -22.82
N ILE A 89 5.93 0.20 -23.62
CA ILE A 89 5.47 -0.34 -24.90
C ILE A 89 6.62 -0.32 -25.91
N THR A 90 6.97 -1.52 -26.40
CA THR A 90 8.06 -1.70 -27.35
C THR A 90 7.66 -1.35 -28.78
N ALA A 91 8.65 -1.06 -29.63
CA ALA A 91 8.46 -0.82 -31.06
C ALA A 91 7.66 -1.92 -31.78
N ALA A 92 7.82 -3.18 -31.34
CA ALA A 92 7.10 -4.33 -31.90
C ALA A 92 5.61 -4.30 -31.55
N ILE A 93 5.27 -3.96 -30.30
CA ILE A 93 3.87 -3.83 -29.84
C ILE A 93 3.20 -2.64 -30.55
N THR A 94 3.87 -1.48 -30.63
CA THR A 94 3.40 -0.31 -31.40
C THR A 94 3.13 -0.66 -32.86
N ASN A 95 4.05 -1.38 -33.52
CA ASN A 95 3.86 -1.82 -34.90
C ASN A 95 2.70 -2.83 -35.05
N GLY A 96 2.49 -3.72 -34.07
CA GLY A 96 1.35 -4.64 -34.04
C GLY A 96 0.00 -3.92 -33.94
N LEU A 97 -0.07 -2.86 -33.12
CA LEU A 97 -1.25 -2.00 -33.00
C LEU A 97 -1.52 -1.22 -34.30
N HIS A 98 -0.48 -0.67 -34.94
CA HIS A 98 -0.61 -0.01 -36.25
C HIS A 98 -1.03 -0.98 -37.36
N ALA A 99 -0.57 -2.25 -37.33
CA ALA A 99 -0.97 -3.27 -38.31
C ALA A 99 -2.48 -3.56 -38.30
N VAL A 100 -3.15 -3.37 -37.15
CA VAL A 100 -4.62 -3.45 -37.02
C VAL A 100 -5.34 -2.11 -37.15
N LYS A 101 -4.61 -1.05 -37.52
CA LYS A 101 -5.10 0.33 -37.68
C LYS A 101 -5.63 0.96 -36.38
N ALA A 102 -5.12 0.51 -35.23
CA ALA A 102 -5.41 1.14 -33.95
C ALA A 102 -4.77 2.54 -33.88
N THR A 103 -5.51 3.51 -33.36
CA THR A 103 -5.03 4.86 -33.05
C THR A 103 -5.12 5.17 -31.57
N THR A 104 -6.00 4.49 -30.83
CA THR A 104 -6.06 4.59 -29.36
C THR A 104 -6.14 3.20 -28.73
N LEU A 105 -5.74 3.09 -27.48
CA LEU A 105 -5.81 1.89 -26.65
C LEU A 105 -6.47 2.21 -25.31
N GLU A 106 -7.42 1.38 -24.89
CA GLU A 106 -7.98 1.35 -23.53
C GLU A 106 -8.20 -0.10 -23.09
N GLY A 107 -8.57 -0.32 -21.83
CA GLY A 107 -8.79 -1.67 -21.31
C GLY A 107 -8.58 -1.82 -19.81
N THR A 108 -8.30 -3.03 -19.36
CA THR A 108 -7.91 -3.36 -17.99
C THR A 108 -6.73 -4.33 -17.96
N ALA A 109 -6.00 -4.37 -16.85
CA ALA A 109 -4.99 -5.37 -16.58
C ALA A 109 -5.17 -5.93 -15.17
N SER A 110 -5.32 -7.26 -15.08
CA SER A 110 -5.54 -8.02 -13.85
C SER A 110 -4.24 -8.73 -13.46
N ALA A 111 -3.68 -8.38 -12.31
CA ALA A 111 -2.49 -9.02 -11.75
C ALA A 111 -2.89 -10.22 -10.89
N ASP A 112 -2.52 -11.43 -11.34
CA ASP A 112 -2.67 -12.68 -10.61
C ASP A 112 -1.55 -12.75 -9.54
N SER A 113 -1.91 -12.74 -8.26
CA SER A 113 -0.93 -12.71 -7.15
C SER A 113 -1.23 -13.75 -6.08
N THR A 114 -0.16 -14.31 -5.48
CA THR A 114 -0.22 -15.16 -4.29
C THR A 114 0.22 -14.35 -3.07
N VAL A 115 -0.66 -14.24 -2.08
CA VAL A 115 -0.38 -13.66 -0.78
C VAL A 115 -0.12 -14.80 0.21
N SER A 116 1.06 -14.80 0.82
CA SER A 116 1.48 -15.82 1.78
C SER A 116 1.46 -15.24 3.19
N VAL A 117 0.54 -15.72 4.02
CA VAL A 117 0.30 -15.28 5.41
C VAL A 117 0.19 -16.50 6.35
N PRO A 118 0.21 -16.33 7.69
CA PRO A 118 0.21 -17.46 8.63
C PRO A 118 -1.01 -18.39 8.49
N GLU A 119 -2.21 -17.82 8.32
CA GLU A 119 -3.45 -18.58 8.21
C GLU A 119 -3.69 -19.23 6.83
N ASP A 120 -3.13 -18.64 5.78
CA ASP A 120 -3.14 -19.19 4.41
C ASP A 120 -1.83 -18.83 3.67
N PRO A 121 -0.93 -19.79 3.46
CA PRO A 121 0.33 -19.54 2.77
C PRO A 121 0.18 -19.37 1.25
N ASN A 122 -1.01 -19.58 0.66
CA ASN A 122 -1.26 -19.50 -0.79
C ASN A 122 -2.56 -18.73 -1.14
N LEU A 123 -2.90 -17.68 -0.40
CA LEU A 123 -4.11 -16.88 -0.65
C LEU A 123 -4.04 -16.19 -2.02
N ALA A 124 -4.85 -16.64 -2.97
CA ALA A 124 -4.91 -16.06 -4.31
C ALA A 124 -5.67 -14.71 -4.30
N VAL A 125 -5.06 -13.67 -4.87
CA VAL A 125 -5.59 -12.31 -4.96
C VAL A 125 -5.43 -11.80 -6.38
N SER A 126 -6.52 -11.35 -6.99
CA SER A 126 -6.52 -10.61 -8.26
C SER A 126 -6.63 -9.12 -7.98
N THR A 127 -5.81 -8.31 -8.65
CA THR A 127 -5.91 -6.84 -8.56
C THR A 127 -6.02 -6.24 -9.97
N ASP A 128 -7.06 -5.44 -10.19
CA ASP A 128 -7.34 -4.84 -11.50
C ASP A 128 -6.87 -3.38 -11.53
N VAL A 129 -6.11 -3.03 -12.58
CA VAL A 129 -5.77 -1.64 -12.93
C VAL A 129 -6.40 -1.26 -14.27
N VAL A 130 -6.87 -0.03 -14.38
CA VAL A 130 -7.56 0.49 -15.57
C VAL A 130 -6.56 1.10 -16.53
N ILE A 131 -6.56 0.64 -17.78
CA ILE A 131 -5.83 1.27 -18.88
C ILE A 131 -6.75 2.35 -19.46
N ALA A 132 -6.55 3.59 -19.01
CA ALA A 132 -7.29 4.73 -19.55
C ALA A 132 -7.02 4.93 -21.04
N LYS A 133 -8.00 5.51 -21.76
CA LYS A 133 -7.88 5.78 -23.19
C LYS A 133 -6.65 6.63 -23.51
N THR A 134 -5.70 6.00 -24.17
CA THR A 134 -4.40 6.57 -24.50
C THR A 134 -4.20 6.56 -26.03
N ASP A 135 -3.68 7.66 -26.58
CA ASP A 135 -3.34 7.77 -28.00
C ASP A 135 -2.06 6.98 -28.32
N ILE A 136 -2.11 6.16 -29.36
CA ILE A 136 -0.95 5.39 -29.82
C ILE A 136 -0.08 6.32 -30.68
N PRO A 137 1.23 6.47 -30.41
CA PRO A 137 2.09 7.34 -31.18
C PRO A 137 2.08 7.02 -32.68
N ALA A 138 1.81 8.04 -33.52
CA ALA A 138 1.72 7.88 -34.97
C ALA A 138 3.04 7.51 -35.67
N ALA A 139 4.18 7.65 -34.98
CA ALA A 139 5.48 7.24 -35.48
C ALA A 139 5.62 5.71 -35.42
N ALA A 140 5.80 5.07 -36.58
CA ALA A 140 6.06 3.65 -36.66
C ALA A 140 7.33 3.27 -35.87
N GLY A 141 7.27 2.18 -35.12
CA GLY A 141 8.36 1.71 -34.26
C GLY A 141 8.62 2.58 -33.02
N ALA A 142 7.75 3.52 -32.66
CA ALA A 142 7.90 4.29 -31.42
C ALA A 142 7.81 3.39 -30.18
N THR A 143 8.68 3.68 -29.21
CA THR A 143 8.58 3.19 -27.83
C THR A 143 7.96 4.26 -26.95
N TRP A 144 7.07 3.89 -26.04
CA TRP A 144 6.32 4.84 -25.22
C TRP A 144 5.78 4.16 -23.96
N ASP A 145 5.42 4.96 -22.96
CA ASP A 145 4.94 4.47 -21.67
C ASP A 145 3.42 4.51 -21.62
N LEU A 146 2.81 3.37 -21.30
CA LEU A 146 1.37 3.25 -21.07
C LEU A 146 1.13 3.14 -19.56
N VAL A 147 0.41 4.11 -18.99
CA VAL A 147 0.06 4.12 -17.56
C VAL A 147 -1.31 3.48 -17.36
N SER A 148 -1.41 2.63 -16.34
CA SER A 148 -2.66 2.08 -15.83
C SER A 148 -2.71 2.20 -14.32
N GLU A 149 -3.87 2.58 -13.78
CA GLU A 149 -4.06 2.92 -12.36
C GLU A 149 -5.26 2.17 -11.77
N GLY A 150 -5.18 1.78 -10.50
CA GLY A 150 -6.25 1.09 -9.79
C GLY A 150 -5.96 0.96 -8.30
N ASP A 151 -6.93 0.47 -7.54
CA ASP A 151 -6.81 0.30 -6.09
C ASP A 151 -6.86 -1.19 -5.74
N ALA A 152 -5.98 -1.62 -4.84
CA ALA A 152 -5.93 -3.01 -4.42
C ALA A 152 -7.16 -3.42 -3.56
N PRO A 153 -7.62 -4.68 -3.66
CA PRO A 153 -8.68 -5.17 -2.80
C PRO A 153 -8.26 -5.15 -1.33
N GLN A 154 -9.15 -4.68 -0.46
CA GLN A 154 -8.89 -4.70 0.98
C GLN A 154 -9.05 -6.13 1.54
N LEU A 155 -8.07 -6.56 2.32
CA LEU A 155 -8.01 -7.88 2.95
C LEU A 155 -8.13 -7.77 4.47
N THR A 156 -8.67 -8.80 5.12
CA THR A 156 -8.70 -8.92 6.58
C THR A 156 -7.98 -10.18 7.01
N PHE A 157 -7.09 -10.07 7.99
CA PHE A 157 -6.33 -11.20 8.53
C PHE A 157 -6.77 -11.52 9.96
N THR A 158 -6.66 -12.79 10.33
CA THR A 158 -7.03 -13.35 11.64
C THR A 158 -5.84 -13.80 12.48
N GLU A 159 -4.68 -14.05 11.86
CA GLU A 159 -3.47 -14.46 12.56
C GLU A 159 -2.33 -13.43 12.36
N ALA A 160 -1.62 -13.10 13.45
CA ALA A 160 -0.47 -12.20 13.39
C ALA A 160 0.80 -12.94 12.89
N GLY A 161 1.61 -12.25 12.10
CA GLY A 161 2.85 -12.81 11.54
C GLY A 161 3.29 -12.12 10.25
N PRO A 162 4.32 -12.66 9.57
CA PRO A 162 4.82 -12.08 8.33
C PRO A 162 3.89 -12.36 7.16
N GLY A 163 3.61 -11.33 6.36
CA GLY A 163 2.91 -11.44 5.08
C GLY A 163 3.85 -11.18 3.90
N LYS A 164 3.68 -11.90 2.80
CA LYS A 164 4.44 -11.73 1.55
C LYS A 164 3.50 -11.71 0.35
N ILE A 165 3.84 -10.93 -0.67
CA ILE A 165 3.10 -10.90 -1.94
C ILE A 165 4.04 -11.30 -3.06
N THR A 166 3.63 -12.29 -3.85
CA THR A 166 4.27 -12.70 -5.11
C THR A 166 3.30 -12.41 -6.25
N ILE A 167 3.77 -11.74 -7.30
CA ILE A 167 2.99 -11.60 -8.54
C ILE A 167 3.35 -12.81 -9.42
N ASP A 168 2.36 -13.63 -9.74
CA ASP A 168 2.51 -14.88 -10.49
C ASP A 168 2.33 -14.65 -12.00
N GLY A 169 1.47 -13.70 -12.37
CA GLY A 169 1.22 -13.36 -13.76
C GLY A 169 0.34 -12.14 -13.93
N LEU A 170 0.10 -11.78 -15.19
CA LEU A 170 -0.77 -10.66 -15.56
C LEU A 170 -1.67 -11.10 -16.72
N THR A 171 -2.91 -10.62 -16.74
CA THR A 171 -3.87 -10.86 -17.82
C THR A 171 -4.45 -9.50 -18.21
N GLN A 172 -4.22 -9.06 -19.45
CA GLN A 172 -4.66 -7.75 -19.92
C GLN A 172 -5.85 -7.92 -20.87
N HIS A 173 -6.96 -7.24 -20.61
CA HIS A 173 -8.08 -7.12 -21.54
C HIS A 173 -7.95 -5.79 -22.31
N ILE A 174 -7.47 -5.84 -23.55
CA ILE A 174 -7.20 -4.66 -24.37
C ILE A 174 -8.28 -4.40 -25.42
N ASP A 175 -8.74 -3.16 -25.51
CA ASP A 175 -9.67 -2.68 -26.54
C ASP A 175 -9.03 -1.53 -27.35
N PRO A 176 -8.20 -1.85 -28.35
CA PRO A 176 -7.70 -0.85 -29.28
C PRO A 176 -8.79 -0.42 -30.26
N LYS A 177 -8.86 0.88 -30.54
CA LYS A 177 -9.84 1.51 -31.43
C LYS A 177 -9.16 2.23 -32.59
N LYS A 178 -9.83 2.23 -33.73
CA LYS A 178 -9.39 2.91 -34.96
C LYS A 178 -9.73 4.40 -34.90
N ALA A 179 -9.26 5.16 -35.90
CA ALA A 179 -9.47 6.60 -36.01
C ALA A 179 -10.96 7.03 -36.05
N ASP A 180 -11.87 6.13 -36.47
CA ASP A 180 -13.32 6.35 -36.48
C ASP A 180 -14.00 5.98 -35.14
N GLY A 181 -13.23 5.60 -34.12
CA GLY A 181 -13.72 5.13 -32.83
C GLY A 181 -14.20 3.68 -32.81
N THR A 182 -14.17 2.96 -33.93
CA THR A 182 -14.60 1.55 -33.96
C THR A 182 -13.55 0.63 -33.34
N GLU A 183 -14.02 -0.32 -32.52
CA GLU A 183 -13.22 -1.40 -31.95
C GLU A 183 -12.47 -2.15 -33.06
N VAL A 184 -11.19 -2.46 -32.84
CA VAL A 184 -10.42 -3.34 -33.72
C VAL A 184 -10.97 -4.76 -33.66
N TRP A 185 -11.33 -5.22 -32.47
CA TRP A 185 -11.98 -6.51 -32.22
C TRP A 185 -13.19 -6.28 -31.33
N ALA A 186 -14.35 -6.84 -31.73
CA ALA A 186 -15.56 -6.74 -30.93
C ALA A 186 -15.32 -7.23 -29.49
N GLY A 187 -15.55 -6.35 -28.52
CA GLY A 187 -15.36 -6.61 -27.09
C GLY A 187 -13.91 -6.88 -26.68
N GLY A 188 -12.96 -6.12 -27.22
CA GLY A 188 -11.54 -6.19 -26.83
C GLY A 188 -10.89 -7.56 -27.11
N LYS A 189 -9.68 -7.80 -26.58
CA LYS A 189 -8.96 -9.09 -26.62
C LYS A 189 -8.11 -9.28 -25.37
N ASP A 190 -8.02 -10.52 -24.91
CA ASP A 190 -7.15 -10.88 -23.80
C ASP A 190 -5.71 -11.13 -24.28
N VAL A 191 -4.74 -10.61 -23.53
CA VAL A 191 -3.31 -10.81 -23.68
C VAL A 191 -2.79 -11.41 -22.39
N LYS A 192 -2.35 -12.67 -22.43
CA LYS A 192 -1.75 -13.33 -21.26
C LYS A 192 -0.28 -12.98 -21.17
N CYS A 193 0.13 -12.47 -20.02
CA CYS A 193 1.51 -12.16 -19.68
C CYS A 193 2.02 -13.13 -18.59
N THR A 194 3.19 -13.71 -18.83
CA THR A 194 3.89 -14.61 -17.91
C THR A 194 5.12 -13.90 -17.37
N LYS A 195 5.34 -13.94 -16.06
CA LYS A 195 6.50 -13.30 -15.41
C LYS A 195 7.80 -13.98 -15.84
N ASP A 196 8.82 -13.19 -16.17
CA ASP A 196 10.12 -13.71 -16.59
C ASP A 196 10.86 -14.39 -15.42
N PRO A 197 11.58 -15.51 -15.67
CA PRO A 197 12.27 -16.25 -14.63
C PRO A 197 13.50 -15.48 -14.10
N GLY A 198 13.83 -15.71 -12.82
CA GLY A 198 15.02 -15.14 -12.19
C GLY A 198 14.85 -13.71 -11.65
N GLN A 199 13.61 -13.21 -11.60
CA GLN A 199 13.27 -11.94 -10.94
C GLN A 199 13.21 -12.11 -9.42
N THR A 200 13.33 -10.99 -8.71
CA THR A 200 13.30 -10.98 -7.24
C THR A 200 11.89 -11.25 -6.73
N ASP A 201 11.79 -12.13 -5.73
CA ASP A 201 10.57 -12.38 -4.97
C ASP A 201 10.89 -12.37 -3.46
N PRO A 202 9.94 -11.96 -2.59
CA PRO A 202 8.59 -11.48 -2.93
C PRO A 202 8.60 -10.06 -3.53
N PHE A 203 7.52 -9.72 -4.25
CA PHE A 203 7.26 -8.37 -4.73
C PHE A 203 7.05 -7.36 -3.58
N ALA A 204 6.35 -7.78 -2.53
CA ALA A 204 6.19 -6.97 -1.32
C ALA A 204 6.22 -7.84 -0.05
N SER A 205 6.46 -7.22 1.10
CA SER A 205 6.38 -7.88 2.41
C SER A 205 5.78 -6.92 3.43
N PHE A 206 4.95 -7.45 4.32
CA PHE A 206 4.28 -6.71 5.39
C PHE A 206 4.29 -7.53 6.68
N THR A 207 3.89 -6.90 7.79
CA THR A 207 3.65 -7.58 9.06
C THR A 207 2.19 -7.44 9.46
N ILE A 208 1.52 -8.57 9.70
CA ILE A 208 0.24 -8.60 10.38
C ILE A 208 0.52 -8.53 11.88
N THR A 209 0.00 -7.50 12.54
CA THR A 209 0.22 -7.22 13.96
C THR A 209 -1.03 -7.55 14.77
N ASP A 210 -0.85 -8.21 15.90
CA ASP A 210 -1.89 -8.26 16.92
C ASP A 210 -2.24 -6.81 17.32
N GLY A 211 -3.50 -6.43 17.15
CA GLY A 211 -3.97 -5.17 17.71
C GLY A 211 -3.75 -5.19 19.22
N THR A 212 -2.97 -4.24 19.76
CA THR A 212 -2.88 -4.07 21.21
C THR A 212 -4.29 -3.90 21.74
N PRO A 213 -4.75 -4.73 22.70
CA PRO A 213 -6.12 -4.63 23.18
C PRO A 213 -6.31 -3.25 23.79
N THR A 214 -7.12 -2.42 23.13
CA THR A 214 -7.52 -1.11 23.66
C THR A 214 -8.06 -1.35 25.07
N PRO A 215 -7.48 -0.74 26.12
CA PRO A 215 -7.93 -1.00 27.48
C PRO A 215 -9.40 -0.62 27.57
N THR A 216 -10.26 -1.59 27.89
CA THR A 216 -11.69 -1.36 28.08
C THR A 216 -11.85 -0.19 29.04
N PRO A 217 -12.57 0.89 28.66
CA PRO A 217 -12.71 2.04 29.53
C PRO A 217 -13.34 1.57 30.85
N THR A 218 -12.60 1.73 31.95
CA THR A 218 -13.11 1.43 33.29
C THR A 218 -14.41 2.21 33.47
N PRO A 219 -15.53 1.57 33.83
CA PRO A 219 -16.81 2.27 33.94
C PRO A 219 -16.67 3.41 34.94
N THR A 220 -16.87 4.65 34.46
CA THR A 220 -16.88 5.82 35.32
C THR A 220 -17.94 5.62 36.40
N PRO A 221 -17.60 5.75 37.70
CA PRO A 221 -18.58 5.56 38.76
C PRO A 221 -19.71 6.57 38.58
N THR A 222 -20.93 6.07 38.39
CA THR A 222 -22.13 6.91 38.29
C THR A 222 -22.25 7.77 39.54
N PRO A 223 -22.37 9.11 39.43
CA PRO A 223 -22.50 9.96 40.60
C PRO A 223 -23.77 9.60 41.37
N THR A 224 -23.62 9.27 42.66
CA THR A 224 -24.74 9.01 43.57
C THR A 224 -25.65 10.25 43.59
N PRO A 225 -26.98 10.10 43.40
CA PRO A 225 -27.89 11.24 43.44
C PRO A 225 -27.84 11.91 44.81
N THR A 226 -27.56 13.22 44.82
CA THR A 226 -27.60 14.04 46.03
C THR A 226 -29.03 14.03 46.60
N PRO A 227 -29.23 13.77 47.91
CA PRO A 227 -30.56 13.78 48.50
C PRO A 227 -31.19 15.17 48.38
N THR A 228 -32.39 15.23 47.79
CA THR A 228 -33.19 16.47 47.71
C THR A 228 -33.50 16.98 49.13
N PRO A 229 -33.28 18.27 49.44
CA PRO A 229 -33.61 18.81 50.75
C PRO A 229 -35.13 18.74 51.01
N THR A 230 -35.51 18.16 52.14
CA THR A 230 -36.91 18.12 52.61
C THR A 230 -37.44 19.55 52.78
N PRO A 231 -38.63 19.90 52.26
CA PRO A 231 -39.19 21.24 52.43
C PRO A 231 -39.48 21.53 53.91
N THR A 232 -39.03 22.70 54.37
CA THR A 232 -39.32 23.22 55.72
C THR A 232 -40.83 23.46 55.87
N PRO A 233 -41.47 23.03 56.97
CA PRO A 233 -42.90 23.26 57.18
C PRO A 233 -43.21 24.76 57.32
N THR A 234 -44.20 25.22 56.56
CA THR A 234 -44.74 26.59 56.65
C THR A 234 -45.31 26.84 58.06
N PRO A 235 -44.99 27.97 58.72
CA PRO A 235 -45.55 28.27 60.04
C PRO A 235 -47.06 28.47 59.99
N THR A 236 -47.78 27.81 60.89
CA THR A 236 -49.22 27.96 61.08
C THR A 236 -49.57 29.40 61.48
N PRO A 237 -50.57 30.05 60.86
CA PRO A 237 -50.95 31.41 61.24
C PRO A 237 -51.50 31.47 62.67
N THR A 238 -51.04 32.44 63.45
CA THR A 238 -51.52 32.73 64.80
C THR A 238 -52.99 33.16 64.77
N PRO A 239 -53.87 32.63 65.64
CA PRO A 239 -55.27 33.07 65.69
C PRO A 239 -55.40 34.53 66.13
N THR A 240 -56.18 35.31 65.38
CA THR A 240 -56.54 36.69 65.73
C THR A 240 -57.42 36.72 66.98
N PRO A 241 -57.14 37.57 67.99
CA PRO A 241 -57.95 37.64 69.19
C PRO A 241 -59.34 38.22 68.90
N THR A 242 -60.37 37.56 69.43
CA THR A 242 -61.77 38.01 69.37
C THR A 242 -61.96 39.31 70.15
N PRO A 243 -62.62 40.35 69.60
CA PRO A 243 -62.89 41.58 70.33
C PRO A 243 -63.94 41.35 71.45
N THR A 244 -63.65 41.88 72.64
CA THR A 244 -64.55 41.86 73.79
C THR A 244 -65.74 42.80 73.58
N PRO A 245 -67.00 42.38 73.87
CA PRO A 245 -68.14 43.29 73.82
C PRO A 245 -68.10 44.29 74.99
N THR A 246 -68.41 45.55 74.67
CA THR A 246 -68.61 46.64 75.64
C THR A 246 -70.10 46.69 76.05
N PRO A 247 -70.43 46.91 77.34
CA PRO A 247 -71.81 46.99 77.83
C PRO A 247 -72.57 48.24 77.37
#